data_AF-A0A0B1SDK5-F1
#
_entry.id   AF-A0A0B1SDK5-F1
#
_cell.length_a   1.000
_cell.length_b   1.000
_cell.length_c   1.000
_cell.angle_alpha   90.00
_cell.angle_beta   90.00
_cell.angle_gamma   90.00
#
_symmetry.space_group_name_H-M   'P 1'
#
loop_
_entity.id
_entity.type
_entity.pdbx_description
1 polymer ?
#
loop_
_entity_poly.entity_id
_entity_poly.type
_entity_poly.pdbx_seq_one_letter_code
_entity_poly.pdbx_strand_id
1 'polypeptide(L)'
;MHSGLLHDNLLIRIHCLHYHLYRDHHIYFPAHPKNSSSLRCVEDALFVLCIDQESEPEKGYTEDDEHARQVLHGGGAKVNSSNRWFDKTLQVLFSVFNLISVNVCAYEFMMTSALQLIAGKNGYCGLCYEHTPAEGPPVAALMDFICDKFDSKSFLKDAELGKGTVEELEFELNDAQKAQIERSGKKMDKVAEDLDVVAHTFKHYGKNFPKSVKMSPDSWIQIAFQLAFYRIHSAVPPTYETATLRKFTEGRTENARSPNVFAEIFVKK
;
A
#
# COMPACT_ATOMS: atom_id res chain seq x y z
N MET A 1 -30.48 -7.30 -26.17
CA MET A 1 -29.49 -8.09 -26.95
C MET A 1 -28.34 -7.17 -27.32
N HIS A 2 -27.30 -7.13 -26.50
CA HIS A 2 -25.93 -6.80 -26.90
C HIS A 2 -25.02 -7.28 -25.76
N SER A 3 -24.99 -8.61 -25.67
CA SER A 3 -23.89 -9.36 -25.07
C SER A 3 -22.78 -9.45 -26.11
N GLY A 4 -21.57 -9.04 -25.76
CA GLY A 4 -20.39 -9.29 -26.59
C GLY A 4 -19.54 -8.04 -26.74
N LEU A 5 -18.47 -7.99 -25.94
CA LEU A 5 -17.12 -7.47 -26.25
C LEU A 5 -16.33 -7.34 -24.94
N LEU A 6 -16.16 -8.46 -24.24
CA LEU A 6 -15.06 -8.68 -23.29
C LEU A 6 -14.18 -9.76 -23.93
N HIS A 7 -13.55 -9.41 -25.05
CA HIS A 7 -12.53 -10.24 -25.69
C HIS A 7 -11.16 -9.80 -25.16
N ASP A 8 -10.55 -10.69 -24.37
CA ASP A 8 -9.17 -11.14 -24.49
C ASP A 8 -8.12 -10.18 -25.07
N ASN A 9 -7.99 -8.98 -24.51
CA ASN A 9 -6.77 -8.19 -24.67
C ASN A 9 -5.91 -8.37 -23.43
N LEU A 10 -4.77 -9.00 -23.66
CA LEU A 10 -3.71 -9.31 -22.73
C LEU A 10 -3.14 -8.00 -22.14
N LEU A 11 -3.85 -7.39 -21.19
CA LEU A 11 -3.31 -6.34 -20.32
C LEU A 11 -2.09 -6.95 -19.64
N ILE A 12 -0.91 -6.39 -19.91
CA ILE A 12 0.35 -6.93 -19.42
C ILE A 12 0.42 -6.66 -17.92
N ARG A 13 -0.02 -7.67 -17.18
CA ARG A 13 -0.02 -7.81 -15.73
C ARG A 13 1.41 -8.10 -15.28
N ILE A 14 2.20 -7.08 -14.97
CA ILE A 14 3.55 -7.27 -14.43
C ILE A 14 3.40 -7.66 -12.96
N HIS A 15 3.76 -8.90 -12.65
CA HIS A 15 3.64 -9.45 -11.30
C HIS A 15 4.61 -8.77 -10.33
N CYS A 16 4.21 -8.72 -9.06
CA CYS A 16 5.13 -8.43 -7.98
C CYS A 16 6.32 -9.39 -8.01
N LEU A 17 7.51 -8.84 -8.23
CA LEU A 17 8.75 -9.58 -8.28
C LEU A 17 9.56 -9.28 -7.02
N HIS A 18 9.90 -10.33 -6.28
CA HIS A 18 10.72 -10.23 -5.08
C HIS A 18 12.08 -9.59 -5.40
N TYR A 19 12.69 -8.87 -4.45
CA TYR A 19 13.94 -8.09 -4.61
C TYR A 19 15.12 -8.81 -5.32
N HIS A 20 15.19 -10.14 -5.26
CA HIS A 20 16.19 -10.91 -6.02
C HIS A 20 15.89 -11.09 -7.52
N LEU A 21 14.61 -11.04 -7.92
CA LEU A 21 14.17 -11.03 -9.31
C LEU A 21 14.08 -9.59 -9.88
N TYR A 22 14.06 -8.58 -9.00
CA TYR A 22 14.20 -7.15 -9.35
C TYR A 22 15.54 -6.83 -10.05
N ARG A 23 16.63 -7.51 -9.63
CA ARG A 23 17.93 -7.42 -10.31
C ARG A 23 17.83 -7.86 -11.79
N ASP A 24 16.96 -8.83 -12.09
CA ASP A 24 16.75 -9.32 -13.46
C ASP A 24 15.85 -8.37 -14.28
N HIS A 25 14.99 -7.54 -13.66
CA HIS A 25 14.19 -6.55 -14.40
C HIS A 25 15.03 -5.50 -15.10
N HIS A 26 15.95 -4.88 -14.37
CA HIS A 26 16.85 -3.86 -14.93
C HIS A 26 17.89 -4.45 -15.90
N ILE A 27 18.06 -5.78 -15.93
CA ILE A 27 18.98 -6.46 -16.84
C ILE A 27 18.26 -6.96 -18.11
N TYR A 28 17.03 -7.48 -18.00
CA TYR A 28 16.36 -8.18 -19.11
C TYR A 28 15.24 -7.39 -19.80
N PHE A 29 14.54 -6.48 -19.13
CA PHE A 29 13.45 -5.71 -19.77
C PHE A 29 13.92 -4.58 -20.70
N PRO A 30 15.00 -3.81 -20.39
CA PRO A 30 15.48 -2.73 -21.25
C PRO A 30 16.07 -3.19 -22.60
N ALA A 31 16.21 -4.50 -22.81
CA ALA A 31 16.77 -5.06 -24.04
C ALA A 31 15.93 -4.69 -25.29
N HIS A 32 14.64 -4.35 -25.12
CA HIS A 32 13.80 -3.84 -26.18
C HIS A 32 13.51 -2.33 -26.00
N PRO A 33 13.72 -1.48 -27.03
CA PRO A 33 13.55 -0.02 -26.92
C PRO A 33 12.16 0.40 -26.43
N LYS A 34 11.08 -0.28 -26.87
CA LYS A 34 9.71 0.02 -26.42
C LYS A 34 9.50 -0.26 -24.93
N ASN A 35 10.09 -1.32 -24.40
CA ASN A 35 9.98 -1.63 -22.97
C ASN A 35 10.67 -0.57 -22.13
N SER A 36 11.82 -0.06 -22.59
CA SER A 36 12.55 0.99 -21.89
C SER A 36 11.75 2.30 -21.83
N SER A 37 11.02 2.67 -22.89
CA SER A 37 10.15 3.86 -22.86
C SER A 37 8.96 3.67 -21.93
N SER A 38 8.31 2.49 -21.95
CA SER A 38 7.20 2.18 -21.06
C SER A 38 7.64 2.15 -19.59
N LEU A 39 8.77 1.51 -19.28
CA LEU A 39 9.36 1.50 -17.94
C LEU A 39 9.67 2.91 -17.46
N ARG A 40 10.29 3.73 -18.31
CA ARG A 40 10.61 5.11 -17.97
C ARG A 40 9.37 5.96 -17.74
N CYS A 41 8.31 5.76 -18.55
CA CYS A 41 7.03 6.41 -18.32
C CYS A 41 6.47 6.05 -16.94
N VAL A 42 6.52 4.77 -16.57
CA VAL A 42 6.15 4.33 -15.21
C VAL A 42 7.05 5.03 -14.20
N GLU A 43 8.38 4.91 -14.26
CA GLU A 43 9.35 5.49 -13.32
C GLU A 43 9.21 7.02 -13.14
N ASP A 44 8.99 7.75 -14.23
CA ASP A 44 8.81 9.21 -14.23
C ASP A 44 7.39 9.64 -13.81
N ALA A 45 6.42 8.73 -13.83
CA ALA A 45 5.05 9.04 -13.41
C ALA A 45 5.01 9.56 -11.97
N LEU A 46 4.26 10.65 -11.77
CA LEU A 46 3.98 11.23 -10.46
C LEU A 46 3.36 10.17 -9.54
N PHE A 47 2.33 9.49 -10.05
CA PHE A 47 1.64 8.36 -9.43
C PHE A 47 1.10 7.35 -10.44
N VAL A 48 0.81 6.13 -9.98
CA VAL A 48 0.10 5.06 -10.69
C VAL A 48 -1.32 4.98 -10.11
N LEU A 49 -2.32 4.59 -10.90
CA LEU A 49 -3.68 4.30 -10.42
C LEU A 49 -4.03 2.86 -10.75
N CYS A 50 -4.21 2.00 -9.75
CA CYS A 50 -4.71 0.65 -9.94
C CYS A 50 -6.22 0.62 -9.68
N ILE A 51 -6.94 0.20 -10.70
CA ILE A 51 -8.38 -0.01 -10.66
C ILE A 51 -8.57 -1.50 -10.50
N ASP A 52 -9.01 -1.92 -9.32
CA ASP A 52 -9.00 -3.31 -8.91
C ASP A 52 -10.30 -4.03 -9.24
N GLN A 53 -10.18 -5.34 -9.48
CA GLN A 53 -11.35 -6.20 -9.49
C GLN A 53 -11.85 -6.43 -8.07
N GLU A 54 -13.15 -6.72 -7.95
CA GLU A 54 -13.74 -7.13 -6.67
C GLU A 54 -13.08 -8.40 -6.15
N SER A 55 -12.98 -8.49 -4.82
CA SER A 55 -12.49 -9.65 -4.10
C SER A 55 -13.37 -9.87 -2.87
N GLU A 56 -13.62 -11.14 -2.56
CA GLU A 56 -14.42 -11.55 -1.40
C GLU A 56 -13.50 -12.09 -0.30
N PRO A 57 -13.87 -11.88 0.98
CA PRO A 57 -13.11 -12.43 2.09
C PRO A 57 -13.14 -13.96 2.08
N GLU A 58 -12.02 -14.57 2.44
CA GLU A 58 -11.97 -16.01 2.69
C GLU A 58 -12.84 -16.40 3.90
N LYS A 59 -13.25 -17.67 3.95
CA LYS A 59 -14.11 -18.16 5.03
C LYS A 59 -13.43 -17.98 6.39
N GLY A 60 -14.05 -17.20 7.26
CA GLY A 60 -13.55 -16.90 8.60
C GLY A 60 -12.94 -15.51 8.74
N TYR A 61 -12.76 -14.79 7.63
CA TYR A 61 -12.30 -13.41 7.60
C TYR A 61 -13.46 -12.44 7.33
N THR A 62 -13.27 -11.20 7.75
CA THR A 62 -14.19 -10.08 7.56
C THR A 62 -13.83 -9.29 6.29
N GLU A 63 -14.73 -8.40 5.88
CA GLU A 63 -14.43 -7.47 4.77
C GLU A 63 -13.23 -6.57 5.08
N ASP A 64 -13.06 -6.13 6.33
CA ASP A 64 -11.93 -5.29 6.74
C ASP A 64 -10.59 -6.05 6.65
N ASP A 65 -10.59 -7.37 6.92
CA ASP A 65 -9.42 -8.23 6.76
C ASP A 65 -9.03 -8.35 5.28
N GLU A 66 -10.03 -8.59 4.42
CA GLU A 66 -9.84 -8.68 2.98
C GLU A 66 -9.35 -7.36 2.39
N HIS A 67 -9.90 -6.25 2.86
CA HIS A 67 -9.49 -4.91 2.53
C HIS A 67 -8.01 -4.64 2.90
N ALA A 68 -7.57 -5.04 4.09
CA ALA A 68 -6.17 -4.93 4.48
C ALA A 68 -5.26 -5.80 3.58
N ARG A 69 -5.69 -7.02 3.27
CA ARG A 69 -4.99 -7.97 2.39
C ARG A 69 -4.81 -7.43 0.97
N GLN A 70 -5.86 -6.85 0.39
CA GLN A 70 -5.82 -6.24 -0.94
C GLN A 70 -4.84 -5.05 -1.03
N VAL A 71 -4.73 -4.26 0.04
CA VAL A 71 -3.80 -3.12 0.10
C VAL A 71 -2.36 -3.60 0.24
N LEU A 72 -2.12 -4.60 1.09
CA LEU A 72 -0.77 -5.08 1.36
C LEU A 72 -0.14 -5.76 0.15
N HIS A 73 -0.89 -6.64 -0.53
CA HIS A 73 -0.32 -7.43 -1.62
C HIS A 73 -1.27 -7.67 -2.81
N GLY A 74 -2.55 -7.28 -2.76
CA GLY A 74 -3.50 -7.48 -3.86
C GLY A 74 -4.03 -8.91 -3.99
N GLY A 75 -3.82 -9.73 -2.97
CA GLY A 75 -4.52 -11.01 -2.81
C GLY A 75 -4.12 -12.18 -3.74
N GLY A 76 -3.03 -12.05 -4.49
CA GLY A 76 -2.48 -13.09 -5.36
C GLY A 76 -2.39 -12.65 -6.83
N ALA A 77 -1.57 -13.35 -7.60
CA ALA A 77 -1.29 -13.05 -9.01
C ALA A 77 -2.55 -13.10 -9.90
N LYS A 78 -3.52 -13.96 -9.55
CA LYS A 78 -4.79 -14.08 -10.25
C LYS A 78 -5.85 -13.07 -9.82
N VAL A 79 -5.61 -12.35 -8.72
CA VAL A 79 -6.52 -11.35 -8.17
C VAL A 79 -6.05 -9.96 -8.61
N ASN A 80 -5.42 -9.20 -7.71
CA ASN A 80 -4.97 -7.83 -7.95
C ASN A 80 -3.46 -7.64 -7.78
N SER A 81 -2.68 -8.64 -7.33
CA SER A 81 -1.22 -8.46 -7.13
C SER A 81 -0.45 -8.10 -8.40
N SER A 82 -1.02 -8.42 -9.57
CA SER A 82 -0.45 -8.13 -10.88
C SER A 82 -0.92 -6.81 -11.47
N ASN A 83 -1.81 -6.13 -10.75
CA ASN A 83 -2.27 -4.78 -11.00
C ASN A 83 -1.51 -3.83 -10.06
N ARG A 84 -0.19 -3.98 -9.95
CA ARG A 84 0.66 -3.27 -8.99
C ARG A 84 2.05 -3.02 -9.58
N TRP A 85 2.71 -1.96 -9.09
CA TRP A 85 4.12 -1.64 -9.34
C TRP A 85 4.83 -1.26 -8.03
N PHE A 86 5.29 -2.26 -7.28
CA PHE A 86 5.76 -2.08 -5.90
C PHE A 86 7.02 -1.21 -5.73
N ASP A 87 7.80 -0.99 -6.79
CA ASP A 87 8.98 -0.13 -6.75
C ASP A 87 8.63 1.39 -6.76
N LYS A 88 7.34 1.71 -6.79
CA LYS A 88 6.87 3.08 -6.61
C LYS A 88 6.78 3.45 -5.12
N THR A 89 7.60 4.44 -4.71
CA THR A 89 7.66 5.18 -3.42
C THR A 89 6.35 5.30 -2.63
N LEU A 90 5.22 5.68 -3.21
CA LEU A 90 3.95 5.83 -2.47
C LEU A 90 2.79 5.16 -3.22
N GLN A 91 1.62 4.94 -2.59
CA GLN A 91 0.42 4.41 -3.26
C GLN A 91 -0.94 4.96 -2.72
N VAL A 92 -1.44 6.14 -3.16
CA VAL A 92 -2.68 6.89 -2.74
C VAL A 92 -4.01 6.33 -3.31
N LEU A 93 -5.26 6.77 -3.00
CA LEU A 93 -6.50 6.09 -3.50
C LEU A 93 -7.71 6.98 -3.83
N PHE A 94 -8.63 6.48 -4.69
CA PHE A 94 -9.98 7.05 -4.90
C PHE A 94 -11.09 5.99 -5.10
N SER A 95 -12.31 6.31 -4.62
CA SER A 95 -13.56 5.60 -4.93
C SER A 95 -14.21 6.22 -6.18
N VAL A 96 -14.60 5.39 -7.16
CA VAL A 96 -15.32 5.84 -8.36
C VAL A 96 -16.79 5.48 -8.24
N PHE A 97 -17.54 6.30 -7.49
CA PHE A 97 -18.94 6.54 -7.84
C PHE A 97 -19.23 8.05 -7.84
N ASN A 98 -19.55 8.51 -9.06
CA ASN A 98 -19.89 9.84 -9.53
C ASN A 98 -18.72 10.81 -9.80
N LEU A 99 -18.28 10.81 -11.07
CA LEU A 99 -17.78 11.95 -11.84
C LEU A 99 -16.84 12.90 -11.09
N ILE A 100 -15.51 12.79 -11.27
CA ILE A 100 -14.60 13.95 -11.24
C ILE A 100 -13.30 13.58 -11.96
N SER A 101 -12.91 14.43 -12.91
CA SER A 101 -11.55 14.54 -13.45
C SER A 101 -10.62 15.07 -12.37
N VAL A 102 -9.58 14.32 -11.99
CA VAL A 102 -8.61 14.78 -10.99
C VAL A 102 -7.46 15.47 -11.71
N ASN A 103 -7.29 16.77 -11.46
CA ASN A 103 -6.10 17.53 -11.84
C ASN A 103 -5.28 17.74 -10.57
N VAL A 104 -4.18 17.00 -10.41
CA VAL A 104 -3.25 17.16 -9.27
C VAL A 104 -2.18 18.17 -9.67
N CYS A 105 -2.30 19.40 -9.17
CA CYS A 105 -1.18 20.35 -9.16
C CYS A 105 -0.27 20.02 -7.97
N ALA A 106 0.87 19.37 -8.23
CA ALA A 106 1.96 19.26 -7.27
C ALA A 106 2.94 20.42 -7.49
N TYR A 107 3.03 21.34 -6.52
CA TYR A 107 4.08 22.36 -6.48
C TYR A 107 5.20 21.92 -5.52
N GLU A 108 6.41 21.91 -6.08
CA GLU A 108 7.75 22.04 -5.50
C GLU A 108 7.99 21.59 -4.05
N PHE A 109 8.27 20.28 -3.84
CA PHE A 109 9.42 19.77 -3.07
C PHE A 109 9.40 18.23 -2.96
N MET A 110 9.66 17.48 -4.03
CA MET A 110 10.06 16.07 -3.91
C MET A 110 10.80 15.61 -5.16
N MET A 111 12.13 15.71 -5.14
CA MET A 111 12.99 15.10 -6.16
C MET A 111 13.05 13.60 -5.93
N THR A 112 12.04 12.90 -6.43
CA THR A 112 12.05 11.59 -7.10
C THR A 112 10.62 11.08 -7.07
N SER A 113 10.06 10.90 -8.26
CA SER A 113 8.73 10.39 -8.58
C SER A 113 8.43 9.10 -7.83
N ALA A 114 7.24 8.99 -7.23
CA ALA A 114 6.47 7.75 -7.25
C ALA A 114 5.26 7.72 -6.30
N LEU A 115 4.13 7.26 -6.83
CA LEU A 115 2.85 7.04 -6.16
C LEU A 115 2.13 5.85 -6.93
N GLN A 116 1.09 5.17 -6.45
CA GLN A 116 0.26 4.07 -7.03
C GLN A 116 -1.18 4.08 -6.42
N LEU A 117 -2.29 3.53 -6.94
CA LEU A 117 -3.62 3.63 -6.29
C LEU A 117 -4.40 2.31 -6.34
N ILE A 118 -5.40 2.03 -5.49
CA ILE A 118 -6.21 0.78 -5.48
C ILE A 118 -7.70 1.09 -5.30
N ALA A 119 -8.52 0.91 -6.33
CA ALA A 119 -9.96 1.19 -6.28
C ALA A 119 -10.79 -0.09 -6.45
N GLY A 120 -11.46 -0.54 -5.39
CA GLY A 120 -12.47 -1.60 -5.47
C GLY A 120 -13.82 -1.06 -5.92
N LYS A 121 -14.58 -1.85 -6.69
CA LYS A 121 -15.93 -1.44 -7.16
C LYS A 121 -16.94 -1.24 -6.03
N ASN A 122 -16.66 -1.77 -4.84
CA ASN A 122 -17.44 -1.59 -3.62
C ASN A 122 -17.20 -0.23 -2.91
N GLY A 123 -16.35 0.63 -3.47
CA GLY A 123 -16.03 1.95 -2.90
C GLY A 123 -14.93 1.92 -1.84
N TYR A 124 -14.30 0.77 -1.61
CA TYR A 124 -13.13 0.67 -0.73
C TYR A 124 -11.86 1.23 -1.37
N CYS A 125 -11.02 1.80 -0.51
CA CYS A 125 -9.72 2.36 -0.83
C CYS A 125 -8.73 2.13 0.34
N GLY A 126 -7.51 1.63 0.10
CA GLY A 126 -6.39 1.72 1.05
C GLY A 126 -4.99 1.84 0.42
N LEU A 127 -4.02 2.46 1.12
CA LEU A 127 -2.75 2.92 0.53
C LEU A 127 -1.63 1.95 0.88
N CYS A 128 -0.84 1.59 -0.12
CA CYS A 128 0.45 0.91 0.07
C CYS A 128 1.57 1.93 -0.16
N TYR A 129 2.79 1.75 0.32
CA TYR A 129 3.89 2.63 -0.05
C TYR A 129 5.21 1.91 0.11
N GLU A 130 6.18 2.26 -0.72
CA GLU A 130 7.54 1.79 -0.57
C GLU A 130 8.21 2.63 0.54
N HIS A 131 8.84 1.94 1.49
CA HIS A 131 9.15 2.52 2.80
C HIS A 131 10.52 3.24 2.84
N THR A 132 11.40 2.99 1.86
CA THR A 132 12.72 3.65 1.73
C THR A 132 12.65 5.18 1.78
N PRO A 133 11.74 5.88 1.08
CA PRO A 133 11.71 7.35 0.98
C PRO A 133 11.07 8.04 2.19
N ALA A 134 10.09 7.43 2.84
CA ALA A 134 9.29 8.10 3.87
C ALA A 134 8.81 7.16 4.98
N GLU A 135 8.42 7.77 6.09
CA GLU A 135 7.77 7.11 7.23
C GLU A 135 6.26 7.32 7.18
N GLY A 136 5.50 6.58 7.99
CA GLY A 136 4.04 6.71 8.07
C GLY A 136 3.48 8.13 8.25
N PRO A 137 4.03 9.03 9.11
CA PRO A 137 3.38 10.32 9.38
C PRO A 137 3.26 11.28 8.17
N PRO A 138 4.30 11.50 7.32
CA PRO A 138 4.13 12.21 6.05
C PRO A 138 3.06 11.60 5.13
N VAL A 139 3.00 10.27 5.06
CA VAL A 139 2.03 9.55 4.23
C VAL A 139 0.61 9.74 4.76
N ALA A 140 0.40 9.62 6.08
CA ALA A 140 -0.87 9.86 6.72
C ALA A 140 -1.35 11.30 6.51
N ALA A 141 -0.46 12.29 6.63
CA ALA A 141 -0.79 13.69 6.38
C ALA A 141 -1.23 13.95 4.93
N LEU A 142 -0.61 13.25 3.95
CA LEU A 142 -1.07 13.28 2.55
C LEU A 142 -2.47 12.68 2.41
N MET A 143 -2.74 11.55 3.07
CA MET A 143 -4.06 10.93 3.01
C MET A 143 -5.14 11.77 3.68
N ASP A 144 -4.86 12.38 4.83
CA ASP A 144 -5.77 13.31 5.50
C ASP A 144 -6.11 14.49 4.58
N PHE A 145 -5.09 15.10 3.95
CA PHE A 145 -5.30 16.19 2.99
C PHE A 145 -6.21 15.77 1.83
N ILE A 146 -6.03 14.56 1.31
CA ILE A 146 -6.83 14.05 0.19
C ILE A 146 -8.27 13.80 0.66
N CYS A 147 -8.48 13.10 1.78
CA CYS A 147 -9.80 12.87 2.35
C CYS A 147 -10.54 14.20 2.59
N ASP A 148 -9.88 15.20 3.19
CA ASP A 148 -10.45 16.53 3.44
C ASP A 148 -10.87 17.25 2.14
N LYS A 149 -10.10 17.10 1.05
CA LYS A 149 -10.46 17.66 -0.26
C LYS A 149 -11.72 17.00 -0.84
N PHE A 150 -11.86 15.69 -0.68
CA PHE A 150 -13.03 14.96 -1.12
C PHE A 150 -14.27 15.31 -0.31
N ASP A 151 -14.15 15.33 1.01
CA ASP A 151 -15.24 15.67 1.92
C ASP A 151 -15.73 17.10 1.71
N SER A 152 -14.81 18.04 1.48
CA SER A 152 -15.16 19.44 1.18
C SER A 152 -15.73 19.67 -0.22
N LYS A 153 -15.69 18.66 -1.12
CA LYS A 153 -16.08 18.77 -2.54
C LYS A 153 -15.42 19.95 -3.26
N SER A 154 -14.24 20.37 -2.77
CA SER A 154 -13.52 21.57 -3.21
C SER A 154 -12.64 21.22 -4.41
N PHE A 155 -13.29 20.83 -5.50
CA PHE A 155 -12.65 20.53 -6.77
C PHE A 155 -12.65 21.76 -7.66
N LEU A 156 -11.54 22.00 -8.36
CA LEU A 156 -11.48 23.01 -9.41
C LEU A 156 -12.45 22.58 -10.52
N LYS A 157 -13.55 23.32 -10.69
CA LYS A 157 -14.57 23.04 -11.71
C LYS A 157 -14.13 23.43 -13.13
N ASP A 158 -13.05 24.21 -13.22
CA ASP A 158 -12.62 24.88 -14.46
C ASP A 158 -11.39 24.24 -15.10
N ALA A 159 -10.98 23.05 -14.67
CA ALA A 159 -10.05 22.27 -15.46
C ALA A 159 -10.78 21.80 -16.72
N GLU A 160 -10.55 22.48 -17.86
CA GLU A 160 -10.86 21.87 -19.15
C GLU A 160 -10.30 20.44 -19.11
N LEU A 161 -11.16 19.44 -19.37
CA LEU A 161 -10.70 18.07 -19.59
C LEU A 161 -9.63 18.16 -20.66
N GLY A 162 -8.36 18.00 -20.25
CA GLY A 162 -7.25 18.09 -21.16
C GLY A 162 -7.52 17.16 -22.32
N LYS A 163 -7.33 17.64 -23.55
CA LYS A 163 -7.44 16.82 -24.78
C LYS A 163 -6.32 15.78 -24.90
N GLY A 164 -5.75 15.34 -23.77
CA GLY A 164 -4.75 14.30 -23.73
C GLY A 164 -5.41 12.96 -24.07
N THR A 165 -4.81 12.24 -25.00
CA THR A 165 -5.12 10.84 -25.22
C THR A 165 -4.42 10.01 -24.15
N VAL A 166 -5.12 9.03 -23.58
CA VAL A 166 -4.48 8.02 -22.73
C VAL A 166 -3.65 7.12 -23.64
N GLU A 167 -2.37 6.97 -23.34
CA GLU A 167 -1.46 6.09 -24.07
C GLU A 167 -1.35 4.75 -23.34
N GLU A 168 -1.56 3.66 -24.08
CA GLU A 168 -1.34 2.31 -23.56
C GLU A 168 0.16 2.02 -23.53
N LEU A 169 0.66 1.59 -22.37
CA LEU A 169 2.06 1.18 -22.22
C LEU A 169 2.22 -0.28 -22.64
N GLU A 170 2.67 -0.49 -23.87
CA GLU A 170 2.98 -1.82 -24.38
C GLU A 170 4.30 -2.36 -23.83
N PHE A 171 4.35 -3.67 -23.59
CA PHE A 171 5.58 -4.41 -23.28
C PHE A 171 5.71 -5.59 -24.25
N GLU A 172 6.86 -5.70 -24.90
CA GLU A 172 7.19 -6.84 -25.74
C GLU A 172 8.00 -7.85 -24.93
N LEU A 173 7.45 -9.06 -24.78
CA LEU A 173 8.01 -10.10 -23.91
C LEU A 173 8.50 -11.30 -24.71
N ASN A 174 9.74 -11.71 -24.46
CA ASN A 174 10.28 -12.99 -24.92
C ASN A 174 9.85 -14.14 -23.99
N ASP A 175 10.11 -15.39 -24.42
CA ASP A 175 9.69 -16.58 -23.67
C ASP A 175 10.36 -16.69 -22.29
N ALA A 176 11.60 -16.21 -22.14
CA ALA A 176 12.29 -16.20 -20.86
C ALA A 176 11.62 -15.23 -19.87
N GLN A 177 11.21 -14.05 -20.33
CA GLN A 177 10.49 -13.05 -19.55
C GLN A 177 9.09 -13.54 -19.16
N LYS A 178 8.35 -14.16 -20.09
CA LYS A 178 7.04 -14.79 -19.80
C LYS A 178 7.18 -15.87 -18.72
N ALA A 179 8.18 -16.74 -18.84
CA ALA A 179 8.45 -17.76 -17.84
C ALA A 179 8.85 -17.17 -16.48
N GLN A 180 9.55 -16.03 -16.45
CA GLN A 180 9.89 -15.32 -15.22
C GLN A 180 8.66 -14.70 -14.55
N ILE A 181 7.79 -14.07 -15.33
CA ILE A 181 6.50 -13.53 -14.90
C ILE A 181 5.69 -14.66 -14.23
N GLU A 182 5.55 -15.82 -14.87
CA GLU A 182 4.84 -16.97 -14.31
C GLU A 182 5.44 -17.47 -12.99
N ARG A 183 6.79 -17.61 -12.94
CA ARG A 183 7.49 -18.01 -11.69
C ARG A 183 7.24 -17.03 -10.55
N SER A 184 7.10 -15.76 -10.87
CA SER A 184 6.94 -14.69 -9.88
C SER A 184 5.51 -14.57 -9.40
N GLY A 185 4.54 -14.77 -10.30
CA GLY A 185 3.14 -14.97 -9.92
C GLY A 185 3.00 -16.09 -8.89
N LYS A 186 3.59 -17.27 -9.15
CA LYS A 186 3.60 -18.39 -8.19
C LYS A 186 4.28 -18.06 -6.86
N LYS A 187 5.28 -17.18 -6.86
CA LYS A 187 5.95 -16.74 -5.63
C LYS A 187 5.07 -15.76 -4.84
N MET A 188 4.42 -14.82 -5.54
CA MET A 188 3.47 -13.90 -4.92
C MET A 188 2.27 -14.65 -4.33
N ASP A 189 1.74 -15.65 -5.03
CA ASP A 189 0.67 -16.50 -4.49
C ASP A 189 1.08 -17.13 -3.16
N LYS A 190 2.29 -17.69 -3.06
CA LYS A 190 2.81 -18.23 -1.80
C LYS A 190 2.95 -17.20 -0.69
N VAL A 191 3.37 -15.97 -1.02
CA VAL A 191 3.48 -14.88 -0.03
C VAL A 191 2.10 -14.46 0.45
N ALA A 192 1.13 -14.38 -0.47
CA ALA A 192 -0.25 -14.04 -0.15
C ALA A 192 -0.92 -15.13 0.71
N GLU A 193 -0.60 -16.41 0.47
CA GLU A 193 -1.12 -17.56 1.23
C GLU A 193 -0.49 -17.69 2.63
N ASP A 194 0.77 -17.27 2.82
CA ASP A 194 1.49 -17.36 4.10
C ASP A 194 1.23 -16.18 5.04
N LEU A 195 0.53 -15.13 4.57
CA LEU A 195 0.23 -13.94 5.35
C LEU A 195 -1.16 -14.04 6.01
N ASP A 196 -1.19 -14.05 7.34
CA ASP A 196 -2.42 -13.93 8.14
C ASP A 196 -2.62 -12.47 8.59
N VAL A 197 -3.75 -11.87 8.21
CA VAL A 197 -4.09 -10.47 8.49
C VAL A 197 -5.47 -10.39 9.11
N VAL A 198 -5.55 -9.77 10.30
CA VAL A 198 -6.81 -9.47 10.97
C VAL A 198 -6.87 -7.99 11.36
N ALA A 199 -7.87 -7.29 10.83
CA ALA A 199 -8.24 -5.92 11.17
C ALA A 199 -9.21 -5.93 12.36
N HIS A 200 -8.74 -5.43 13.51
CA HIS A 200 -9.54 -5.36 14.72
C HIS A 200 -9.87 -3.92 15.11
N THR A 201 -11.16 -3.57 15.11
CA THR A 201 -11.64 -2.28 15.65
C THR A 201 -11.99 -2.40 17.13
N PHE A 202 -11.15 -1.86 18.01
CA PHE A 202 -11.39 -1.83 19.45
C PHE A 202 -12.42 -0.74 19.83
N LYS A 203 -13.64 -1.16 20.20
CA LYS A 203 -14.79 -0.25 20.43
C LYS A 203 -15.03 0.18 21.88
N HIS A 204 -14.30 -0.38 22.85
CA HIS A 204 -14.59 -0.14 24.27
C HIS A 204 -14.18 1.26 24.75
N TYR A 205 -13.04 1.76 24.30
CA TYR A 205 -12.56 3.12 24.58
C TYR A 205 -11.50 3.54 23.57
N GLY A 206 -11.21 4.84 23.52
CA GLY A 206 -10.10 5.41 22.75
C GLY A 206 -9.17 6.23 23.63
N LYS A 207 -8.46 7.19 23.01
CA LYS A 207 -7.46 8.05 23.67
C LYS A 207 -7.93 8.79 24.93
N ASN A 208 -9.24 8.97 25.11
CA ASN A 208 -9.81 9.71 26.23
C ASN A 208 -9.64 8.97 27.57
N PHE A 209 -9.68 7.63 27.56
CA PHE A 209 -9.56 6.85 28.80
C PHE A 209 -8.12 6.86 29.35
N PRO A 210 -7.06 6.52 28.58
CA PRO A 210 -5.69 6.65 29.10
C PRO A 210 -5.37 8.07 29.59
N LYS A 211 -5.88 9.09 28.88
CA LYS A 211 -5.72 10.49 29.29
C LYS A 211 -6.40 10.82 30.63
N SER A 212 -7.58 10.26 30.92
CA SER A 212 -8.30 10.54 32.17
C SER A 212 -7.55 9.98 33.40
N VAL A 213 -6.78 8.92 33.21
CA VAL A 213 -5.88 8.34 34.24
C VAL A 213 -4.44 8.87 34.15
N LYS A 214 -4.21 9.98 33.43
CA LYS A 214 -2.91 10.66 33.28
C LYS A 214 -1.82 9.78 32.64
N MET A 215 -2.19 8.90 31.72
CA MET A 215 -1.27 8.07 30.95
C MET A 215 -1.26 8.47 29.47
N SER A 216 -0.10 8.28 28.82
CA SER A 216 -0.01 8.38 27.36
C SER A 216 -0.85 7.28 26.72
N PRO A 217 -1.75 7.59 25.77
CA PRO A 217 -2.50 6.57 25.02
C PRO A 217 -1.61 5.57 24.29
N ASP A 218 -0.46 6.04 23.80
CA ASP A 218 0.51 5.24 23.08
C ASP A 218 1.19 4.22 24.01
N SER A 219 1.77 4.69 25.13
CA SER A 219 2.37 3.82 26.15
C SER A 219 1.34 2.85 26.77
N TRP A 220 0.07 3.25 26.84
CA TRP A 220 -1.04 2.40 27.27
C TRP A 220 -1.26 1.21 26.33
N ILE A 221 -1.20 1.44 25.01
CA ILE A 221 -1.33 0.38 24.01
C ILE A 221 -0.07 -0.49 23.98
N GLN A 222 1.12 0.11 24.06
CA GLN A 222 2.39 -0.63 24.10
C GLN A 222 2.44 -1.64 25.25
N ILE A 223 2.05 -1.24 26.47
CA ILE A 223 2.02 -2.18 27.60
C ILE A 223 0.91 -3.24 27.45
N ALA A 224 -0.21 -2.91 26.81
CA ALA A 224 -1.25 -3.88 26.49
C ALA A 224 -0.75 -4.95 25.50
N PHE A 225 0.05 -4.56 24.50
CA PHE A 225 0.70 -5.52 23.60
C PHE A 225 1.72 -6.41 24.31
N GLN A 226 2.53 -5.87 25.22
CA GLN A 226 3.43 -6.69 26.05
C GLN A 226 2.65 -7.72 26.87
N LEU A 227 1.53 -7.31 27.49
CA LEU A 227 0.69 -8.20 28.28
C LEU A 227 0.01 -9.27 27.42
N ALA A 228 -0.51 -8.89 26.25
CA ALA A 228 -1.13 -9.84 25.31
C ALA A 228 -0.11 -10.89 24.84
N PHE A 229 1.09 -10.46 24.44
CA PHE A 229 2.15 -11.37 24.02
C PHE A 229 2.56 -12.32 25.15
N TYR A 230 2.78 -11.79 26.36
CA TYR A 230 3.15 -12.61 27.51
C TYR A 230 2.08 -13.67 27.86
N ARG A 231 0.79 -13.32 27.77
CA ARG A 231 -0.31 -14.26 28.03
C ARG A 231 -0.36 -15.42 27.03
N ILE A 232 0.05 -15.19 25.78
CA ILE A 232 0.05 -16.22 24.74
C ILE A 232 1.33 -17.06 24.80
N HIS A 233 2.49 -16.42 24.98
CA HIS A 233 3.79 -17.05 24.78
C HIS A 233 4.58 -17.30 26.07
N SER A 234 4.12 -16.79 27.22
CA SER A 234 4.84 -16.85 28.52
C SER A 234 6.28 -16.30 28.45
N ALA A 235 6.52 -15.33 27.56
CA ALA A 235 7.82 -14.73 27.33
C ALA A 235 7.70 -13.22 27.06
N VAL A 236 8.76 -12.47 27.28
CA VAL A 236 8.84 -11.04 26.94
C VAL A 236 9.46 -10.92 25.53
N PRO A 237 8.75 -10.31 24.56
CA PRO A 237 9.25 -10.22 23.19
C PRO A 237 10.31 -9.13 23.03
N PRO A 238 11.29 -9.28 22.12
CA PRO A 238 11.94 -8.12 21.53
C PRO A 238 10.89 -7.34 20.74
N THR A 239 10.63 -6.09 21.12
CA THR A 239 9.66 -5.22 20.44
C THR A 239 10.35 -4.00 19.87
N TYR A 240 10.00 -3.67 18.64
CA TYR A 240 10.39 -2.46 17.95
C TYR A 240 9.18 -1.52 17.91
N GLU A 241 9.37 -0.29 18.38
CA GLU A 241 8.43 0.80 18.18
C GLU A 241 9.16 1.96 17.49
N THR A 242 8.53 2.49 16.44
CA THR A 242 9.11 3.59 15.67
C THR A 242 9.07 4.89 16.47
N ALA A 243 10.24 5.42 16.84
CA ALA A 243 10.39 6.77 17.39
C ALA A 243 10.83 7.74 16.29
N THR A 244 10.09 8.83 16.08
CA THR A 244 10.45 9.82 15.04
C THR A 244 11.62 10.70 15.45
N LEU A 245 12.59 10.87 14.53
CA LEU A 245 13.73 11.78 14.68
C LEU A 245 13.58 13.07 13.87
N ARG A 246 12.38 13.39 13.37
CA ARG A 246 12.12 14.56 12.50
C ARG A 246 12.43 15.94 13.10
N LYS A 247 12.83 16.00 14.39
CA LYS A 247 13.39 17.20 15.02
C LYS A 247 14.81 17.52 14.54
N PHE A 248 15.51 16.54 13.96
CA PHE A 248 16.85 16.67 13.40
C PHE A 248 16.77 16.72 11.88
N THR A 249 17.71 17.45 11.25
CA THR A 249 17.87 17.46 9.80
C THR A 249 18.05 16.03 9.28
N GLU A 250 17.30 15.65 8.25
CA GLU A 250 17.29 14.29 7.67
C GLU A 250 16.91 13.16 8.65
N GLY A 251 16.39 13.51 9.83
CA GLY A 251 16.01 12.55 10.86
C GLY A 251 14.86 11.64 10.42
N ARG A 252 15.15 10.35 10.35
CA ARG A 252 14.17 9.28 10.09
C ARG A 252 13.58 8.75 11.40
N THR A 253 14.06 7.60 11.84
CA THR A 253 13.51 6.87 12.98
C THR A 253 14.60 6.27 13.83
N GLU A 254 14.27 6.02 15.09
CA GLU A 254 15.03 5.17 16.02
C GLU A 254 14.06 4.18 16.68
N ASN A 255 14.60 3.12 17.26
CA ASN A 255 13.85 2.11 17.98
C ASN A 255 13.57 2.52 19.45
N ALA A 256 12.30 2.77 19.76
CA ALA A 256 11.81 2.74 21.12
C ALA A 256 11.58 1.30 21.57
N ARG A 257 12.26 0.88 22.64
CA ARG A 257 12.19 -0.49 23.14
C ARG A 257 11.14 -0.59 24.25
N SER A 258 9.94 -1.03 23.87
CA SER A 258 8.84 -1.33 24.81
C SER A 258 9.22 -2.33 25.92
N PRO A 259 9.95 -3.44 25.66
CA PRO A 259 10.37 -4.35 26.71
C PRO A 259 11.44 -3.71 27.60
N ASN A 260 11.09 -3.49 28.86
CA ASN A 260 11.99 -3.03 29.91
C ASN A 260 11.65 -3.72 31.24
N VAL A 261 12.49 -3.52 32.26
CA VAL A 261 12.36 -4.15 33.57
C VAL A 261 10.97 -3.91 34.20
N PHE A 262 10.39 -2.73 34.03
CA PHE A 262 9.07 -2.42 34.58
C PHE A 262 7.94 -3.11 33.82
N ALA A 263 8.04 -3.15 32.49
CA ALA A 263 7.08 -3.89 31.66
C ALA A 263 7.12 -5.39 31.99
N GLU A 264 8.30 -5.97 32.16
CA GLU A 264 8.47 -7.36 32.57
C GLU A 264 7.85 -7.66 33.94
N ILE A 265 8.12 -6.81 34.94
CA ILE A 265 7.50 -6.95 36.27
C ILE A 265 5.97 -6.85 36.17
N PHE A 266 5.46 -5.97 35.32
CA PHE A 266 4.02 -5.79 35.13
C PHE A 266 3.35 -7.02 34.51
N VAL A 267 3.90 -7.58 33.43
CA VAL A 267 3.26 -8.70 32.72
C VAL A 267 3.36 -10.04 33.45
N LYS A 268 4.33 -10.18 34.38
CA LYS A 268 4.54 -11.41 35.18
C LYS A 268 3.67 -11.51 36.44
N LYS A 269 3.02 -10.41 36.85
CA LYS A 269 2.11 -10.38 38.00
C LYS A 269 0.73 -10.89 37.63
#